data_AF-A0A4Y8HYM6-F1
#
_entry.id   AF-A0A4Y8HYM6-F1
#
_cell.length_a   1.000
_cell.length_b   1.000
_cell.length_c   1.000
_cell.angle_alpha   90.00
_cell.angle_beta   90.00
_cell.angle_gamma   90.00
#
_symmetry.space_group_name_H-M   'P 1'
#
loop_
_entity.id
_entity.type
_entity.pdbx_description
1 polymer ?
#
loop_
_entity_poly.entity_id
_entity_poly.type
_entity_poly.pdbx_seq_one_letter_code
_entity_poly.pdbx_strand_id
1 'polypeptide(L)' 'MYRILFSIGSFHVYSYGALIALAFILAILFAMKEAKKSGENPDRILDLSLYII' A
#
# COMPACT_ATOMS: atom_id res chain seq x y z
N MET A 1 22.11 6.98 -3.34
CA MET A 1 20.63 6.99 -3.44
C MET A 1 20.26 6.74 -4.90
N TYR A 2 19.80 5.52 -5.25
CA TYR A 2 19.29 5.25 -6.60
C TYR A 2 17.90 5.86 -6.74
N ARG A 3 17.71 6.77 -7.70
CA ARG A 3 16.40 7.41 -7.94
C ARG A 3 15.40 6.46 -8.61
N ILE A 4 15.89 5.52 -9.40
CA ILE A 4 15.10 4.58 -10.19
C ILE A 4 15.43 3.18 -9.70
N LEU A 5 14.41 2.45 -9.26
CA LEU A 5 14.52 1.10 -8.71
C LEU A 5 14.61 0.07 -9.84
N PHE A 6 13.75 0.21 -10.84
CA PHE A 6 13.78 -0.53 -12.09
C PHE A 6 13.02 0.24 -13.16
N SER A 7 13.44 0.06 -14.42
CA SER A 7 12.80 0.66 -15.59
C SER A 7 12.27 -0.43 -16.50
N ILE A 8 10.99 -0.36 -16.86
CA ILE A 8 10.36 -1.25 -17.84
C ILE A 8 10.06 -0.38 -19.06
N GLY A 9 10.94 -0.44 -20.07
CA GLY A 9 10.86 0.44 -21.25
C GLY A 9 10.99 1.92 -20.88
N SER A 10 9.99 2.73 -21.21
CA SER A 10 9.90 4.17 -20.84
C SER A 10 9.31 4.41 -19.45
N PHE A 11 8.89 3.36 -18.73
CA PHE A 11 8.32 3.50 -17.40
C PHE A 11 9.40 3.37 -16.34
N HIS A 12 9.69 4.48 -15.64
CA HIS A 12 10.66 4.51 -14.54
C HIS A 12 9.95 4.37 -13.20
N VAL A 13 10.21 3.27 -12.49
CA VAL A 13 9.74 3.11 -11.11
C VAL A 13 10.72 3.81 -10.18
N TYR A 14 10.29 4.94 -9.63
CA TYR A 14 11.10 5.70 -8.68
C TYR A 14 11.08 5.05 -7.30
N SER A 15 12.24 5.03 -6.65
CA SER A 15 12.42 4.43 -5.33
C SER A 15 11.49 5.04 -4.27
N TYR A 16 11.21 6.34 -4.38
CA TYR A 16 10.28 7.04 -3.49
C TYR A 16 8.84 6.54 -3.64
N GLY A 17 8.36 6.42 -4.88
CA GLY A 17 7.01 5.89 -5.16
C GLY A 17 6.88 4.43 -4.74
N ALA A 18 7.91 3.62 -4.98
CA ALA A 18 7.94 2.23 -4.52
C ALA A 18 7.85 2.12 -2.99
N LEU A 19 8.55 2.99 -2.25
CA LEU A 19 8.54 2.99 -0.79
C LEU A 19 7.17 3.43 -0.24
N ILE A 20 6.53 4.44 -0.87
CA ILE A 20 5.15 4.84 -0.51
C ILE A 20 4.17 3.69 -0.76
N ALA A 21 4.21 3.06 -1.93
CA ALA A 21 3.33 1.95 -2.25
C ALA A 21 3.49 0.80 -1.25
N LEU A 22 4.73 0.47 -0.89
CA LEU A 22 5.02 -0.53 0.13
C LEU A 22 4.45 -0.15 1.50
N ALA A 23 4.65 1.10 1.93
CA ALA A 23 4.12 1.59 3.20
C ALA A 23 2.59 1.51 3.24
N PHE A 24 1.92 1.85 2.13
CA PHE A 24 0.47 1.79 2.02
C PHE A 24 -0.05 0.34 2.11
N ILE A 25 0.57 -0.59 1.40
CA ILE A 25 0.23 -2.02 1.47
C ILE A 25 0.39 -2.54 2.90
N LEU A 26 1.51 -2.22 3.57
CA LEU A 26 1.76 -2.65 4.94
C LEU A 26 0.72 -2.07 5.92
N ALA A 27 0.34 -0.80 5.74
CA ALA A 27 -0.68 -0.14 6.56
C ALA A 27 -2.05 -0.82 6.41
N ILE A 28 -2.47 -1.11 5.17
CA ILE A 28 -3.73 -1.83 4.90
C ILE A 28 -3.70 -3.21 5.56
N LEU A 29 -2.65 -4.00 5.35
CA LEU A 29 -2.55 -5.34 5.92
C LEU A 29 -2.59 -5.32 7.45
N PHE A 30 -1.95 -4.33 8.06
CA PHE A 30 -1.99 -4.14 9.51
C PHE A 30 -3.40 -3.78 9.99
N ALA A 31 -4.07 -2.83 9.31
CA ALA A 31 -5.43 -2.42 9.64
C ALA A 31 -6.45 -3.56 9.44
N MET A 32 -6.32 -4.37 8.39
CA MET A 32 -7.14 -5.56 8.18
C MET A 32 -6.93 -6.59 9.30
N LYS A 33 -5.68 -6.79 9.75
CA LYS A 33 -5.37 -7.70 10.84
C LYS A 33 -5.97 -7.22 12.17
N GLU A 34 -5.93 -5.92 12.43
CA GLU A 34 -6.55 -5.33 13.61
C GLU A 34 -8.08 -5.40 13.54
N ALA A 35 -8.68 -5.13 12.36
CA ALA A 35 -10.12 -5.27 12.16
C ALA A 35 -10.59 -6.71 12.44
N LYS A 36 -9.88 -7.71 11.90
CA LYS A 36 -10.17 -9.12 12.18
C LYS A 36 -10.06 -9.47 13.66
N LYS A 37 -9.08 -8.89 14.37
CA LYS A 37 -8.90 -9.09 15.82
C LYS A 37 -10.02 -8.45 16.64
N SER A 38 -10.54 -7.32 16.19
CA SER A 38 -11.66 -6.61 16.79
C SER A 38 -13.04 -7.17 16.42
N GLY A 39 -13.10 -8.19 15.55
CA GLY A 39 -14.36 -8.78 15.05
C GLY A 39 -15.05 -7.94 13.96
N GLU A 40 -14.36 -6.92 13.43
CA GLU A 40 -14.84 -6.07 12.34
C GLU A 40 -14.55 -6.72 10.98
N ASN A 41 -15.35 -6.37 9.97
CA ASN A 41 -15.13 -6.89 8.62
C ASN A 41 -13.90 -6.22 7.97
N PRO A 42 -12.82 -6.96 7.67
CA PRO A 42 -11.63 -6.41 7.01
C PRO A 42 -11.90 -5.85 5.61
N ASP A 43 -12.98 -6.25 4.95
CA ASP A 43 -13.36 -5.70 3.63
C ASP A 43 -13.64 -4.19 3.72
N ARG A 44 -14.21 -3.73 4.84
CA ARG A 44 -14.44 -2.29 5.07
C ARG A 44 -13.15 -1.50 5.11
N ILE A 45 -12.06 -2.09 5.62
CA ILE A 45 -10.74 -1.45 5.66
C ILE A 45 -10.20 -1.27 4.24
N LEU A 46 -10.36 -2.28 3.38
CA LEU A 46 -9.97 -2.18 1.97
C LEU A 46 -10.79 -1.11 1.25
N ASP A 47 -12.11 -1.10 1.42
CA ASP A 47 -13.00 -0.12 0.82
C ASP A 47 -12.64 1.31 1.25
N LEU A 48 -12.43 1.54 2.55
CA LEU A 48 -11.97 2.83 3.08
C LEU A 48 -10.61 3.24 2.53
N SER A 49 -9.66 2.30 2.45
CA SER A 49 -8.31 2.58 1.97
C SER A 49 -8.30 2.96 0.48
N LEU A 50 -9.20 2.38 -0.31
CA LEU A 50 -9.40 2.72 -1.71
C LEU A 50 -10.18 4.02 -1.89
N TYR A 51 -11.14 4.32 -1.01
CA TYR A 51 -11.94 5.55 -1.08
C TYR A 51 -11.14 6.82 -0.74
N ILE A 52 -10.12 6.71 0.11
CA ILE A 52 -9.30 7.84 0.55
C ILE A 52 -8.29 8.30 -0.52
N ILE A 53 -7.94 7.43 -1.47
CA ILE A 53 -7.03 7.73 -2.59
C ILE A 53 -7.80 8.42 -3.71
#